data_AF-A0A4R4WRI5-F1
#
_entry.id   AF-A0A4R4WRI5-F1
#
_cell.length_a   1.000
_cell.length_b   1.000
_cell.length_c   1.000
_cell.angle_alpha   90.00
_cell.angle_beta   90.00
_cell.angle_gamma   90.00
#
_symmetry.space_group_name_H-M   'P 1'
#
loop_
_entity.id
_entity.type
_entity.pdbx_description
1 polymer ?
#
loop_
_entity_poly.entity_id
_entity_poly.type
_entity_poly.pdbx_seq_one_letter_code
_entity_poly.pdbx_strand_id
1 'polypeptide(L)'
;MREAATITERMARREARALLLVPPSIPAPPGVLDPQVSLRPVTCPRCGVEPEPPREQPDDRPVVTILACETLANRALLPVLAAAAPGRYMSRGVFVARHRSSGNVSDVLTALDTAESWADPGRSGPSAGAVVPASTRVANEVTSHFLSPHPSPELDDLNTLYARVRYAAVRAGL
;
A
#
# COMPACT_ATOMS: atom_id res chain seq x y z
N MET A 1 1.82 -6.72 -22.47
CA MET A 1 2.83 -5.74 -22.01
C MET A 1 2.31 -4.30 -21.95
N ARG A 2 1.72 -3.72 -23.02
CA ARG A 2 1.23 -2.32 -23.00
C ARG A 2 0.21 -2.04 -21.88
N GLU A 3 -0.76 -2.94 -21.68
CA GLU A 3 -1.79 -2.80 -20.64
C GLU A 3 -1.21 -2.81 -19.22
N ALA A 4 -0.34 -3.78 -18.90
CA ALA A 4 0.36 -3.86 -17.61
C ALA A 4 1.18 -2.59 -17.31
N ALA A 5 1.84 -2.01 -18.32
CA ALA A 5 2.55 -0.74 -18.18
C ALA A 5 1.59 0.41 -17.84
N THR A 6 0.47 0.52 -18.55
CA THR A 6 -0.54 1.57 -18.28
C THR A 6 -1.14 1.44 -16.88
N ILE A 7 -1.45 0.22 -16.43
CA ILE A 7 -1.92 -0.02 -15.05
C ILE A 7 -0.86 0.42 -14.04
N THR A 8 0.39 0.01 -14.25
CA THR A 8 1.52 0.35 -13.37
C THR A 8 1.72 1.86 -13.27
N GLU A 9 1.59 2.59 -14.37
CA GLU A 9 1.63 4.05 -14.37
C GLU A 9 0.51 4.69 -13.55
N ARG A 10 -0.73 4.18 -13.66
CA ARG A 10 -1.87 4.67 -12.86
C ARG A 10 -1.62 4.45 -11.36
N MET A 11 -1.20 3.25 -10.99
CA MET A 11 -0.87 2.91 -9.61
C MET A 11 0.26 3.82 -9.06
N ALA A 12 1.28 4.09 -9.87
CA ALA A 12 2.39 4.97 -9.49
C ALA A 12 1.94 6.42 -9.27
N ARG A 13 1.05 6.94 -10.13
CA ARG A 13 0.46 8.27 -9.97
C ARG A 13 -0.47 8.34 -8.75
N ARG A 14 -1.19 7.27 -8.45
CA ARG A 14 -2.04 7.17 -7.26
C ARG A 14 -1.23 7.25 -5.97
N GLU A 15 -0.13 6.50 -5.87
CA GLU A 15 0.78 6.63 -4.73
C GLU A 15 1.44 8.02 -4.68
N ALA A 16 1.83 8.59 -5.82
CA ALA A 16 2.42 9.93 -5.84
C ALA A 16 1.44 10.99 -5.29
N ARG A 17 0.17 10.96 -5.71
CA ARG A 17 -0.87 11.85 -5.17
C ARG A 17 -1.06 11.64 -3.67
N ALA A 18 -1.10 10.39 -3.23
CA ALA A 18 -1.17 10.04 -1.81
C ALA A 18 -0.03 10.66 -0.97
N LEU A 19 1.19 10.70 -1.51
CA LEU A 19 2.35 11.31 -0.86
C LEU A 19 2.31 12.83 -0.81
N LEU A 20 1.52 13.46 -1.69
CA LEU A 20 1.31 14.91 -1.74
C LEU A 20 0.10 15.35 -0.90
N LEU A 21 -0.65 14.42 -0.31
CA LEU A 21 -1.73 14.76 0.61
C LEU A 21 -1.17 15.50 1.83
N VAL A 22 -1.68 16.70 2.08
CA VAL A 22 -1.52 17.38 3.35
C VAL A 22 -2.54 16.74 4.29
N PRO A 23 -2.11 16.03 5.35
CA PRO A 23 -3.08 15.51 6.31
C PRO A 23 -3.86 16.71 6.89
N PRO A 24 -5.20 16.64 7.03
CA PRO A 24 -5.92 17.63 7.83
C PRO A 24 -5.21 17.67 9.17
N SER A 25 -4.79 18.86 9.60
CA SER A 25 -3.92 19.11 10.76
C SER A 25 -4.08 18.01 11.79
N ILE A 26 -3.12 17.08 11.83
CA ILE A 26 -3.18 15.94 12.75
C ILE A 26 -3.22 16.59 14.14
N PRO A 27 -4.35 16.51 14.87
CA PRO A 27 -4.43 17.09 16.19
C PRO A 27 -3.74 16.10 17.12
N ALA A 28 -2.42 15.93 16.94
CA ALA A 28 -1.59 15.33 17.95
C ALA A 28 -1.13 16.49 18.84
N PRO A 29 -1.53 16.52 20.11
CA PRO A 29 -0.86 17.38 21.08
C PRO A 29 0.66 17.18 20.98
N PRO A 30 1.47 18.22 21.23
CA PRO A 30 2.92 18.07 21.30
C PRO A 30 3.28 16.88 22.22
N GLY A 31 3.98 15.89 21.67
CA GLY A 31 4.41 14.69 22.41
C GLY A 31 3.58 13.42 22.18
N VAL A 32 2.46 13.47 21.44
CA VAL A 32 1.70 12.26 21.08
C VAL A 32 2.15 11.75 19.71
N LEU A 33 3.05 10.76 19.71
CA LEU A 33 3.52 10.03 18.51
C LEU A 33 2.66 8.80 18.20
N ASP A 34 1.44 8.75 18.72
CA ASP A 34 0.59 7.57 18.59
C ASP A 34 0.24 7.33 17.11
N PRO A 35 0.50 6.12 16.58
CA PRO A 35 0.16 5.81 15.20
C PRO A 35 -1.37 5.84 15.05
N GLN A 36 -1.85 6.79 14.26
CA GLN A 36 -3.27 7.00 13.94
C GLN A 36 -3.88 5.85 13.10
N VAL A 37 -3.05 4.89 12.68
CA VAL A 37 -3.41 3.66 11.98
C VAL A 37 -2.78 2.48 12.70
N SER A 38 -3.56 1.44 12.95
CA SER A 38 -3.08 0.18 13.51
C SER A 38 -2.56 -0.74 12.40
N LEU A 39 -1.38 -1.33 12.59
CA LEU A 39 -0.85 -2.35 11.68
C LEU A 39 -1.16 -3.74 12.23
N ARG A 40 -1.74 -4.61 11.39
CA ARG A 40 -2.01 -6.00 11.72
C ARG A 40 -1.13 -6.91 10.85
N PRO A 41 0.05 -7.33 11.34
CA PRO A 41 0.88 -8.28 10.61
C PRO A 41 0.22 -9.67 10.56
N VAL A 42 0.35 -10.36 9.43
CA VAL A 42 -0.08 -11.75 9.23
C VAL A 42 1.08 -12.57 8.68
N THR A 43 1.05 -13.89 8.88
CA THR A 43 2.07 -14.80 8.35
C THR A 43 2.24 -14.63 6.85
N CYS A 44 3.49 -14.51 6.40
CA CYS A 44 3.77 -14.42 4.98
C CYS A 44 3.74 -15.83 4.35
N PRO A 45 2.86 -16.12 3.36
CA PRO A 45 2.81 -17.42 2.73
C PRO A 45 4.02 -17.71 1.82
N ARG A 46 4.85 -16.70 1.52
CA ARG A 46 6.03 -16.86 0.66
C ARG A 46 7.31 -17.18 1.43
N CYS A 47 7.54 -16.55 2.58
CA CYS A 47 8.76 -16.78 3.38
C CYS A 47 8.51 -17.38 4.76
N GLY A 48 7.25 -17.59 5.16
CA GLY A 48 6.90 -18.20 6.45
C GLY A 48 7.12 -17.32 7.68
N VAL A 49 7.58 -16.06 7.52
CA VAL A 49 7.75 -15.15 8.66
C VAL A 49 6.40 -14.96 9.35
N GLU A 50 6.38 -15.21 10.66
CA GLU A 50 5.23 -15.08 11.52
C GLU A 50 5.20 -13.71 12.22
N PRO A 51 4.01 -13.17 12.53
CA PRO A 51 3.90 -11.92 13.26
C PRO A 51 4.40 -12.08 14.70
N GLU A 52 5.05 -11.04 15.22
CA GLU A 52 5.25 -10.91 16.67
C GLU A 52 3.89 -10.92 17.41
N PRO A 53 3.84 -11.39 18.67
CA PRO A 53 2.61 -11.38 19.45
C PRO A 53 1.99 -9.97 19.49
N PRO A 54 0.65 -9.87 19.40
CA PRO A 54 -0.01 -8.58 19.31
C PRO A 54 0.31 -7.75 20.56
N ARG A 55 0.78 -6.52 20.33
CA ARG A 55 0.70 -5.47 21.36
C ARG A 55 -0.75 -5.00 21.42
N GLU A 56 -1.26 -4.68 22.61
CA GLU A 56 -2.61 -4.14 22.78
C GLU A 56 -2.84 -2.97 21.80
N GLN A 57 -3.92 -3.05 21.01
CA GLN A 57 -4.29 -2.04 20.04
C GLN A 57 -5.60 -1.39 20.47
N PRO A 58 -5.74 -0.06 20.39
CA PRO A 58 -7.03 0.61 20.57
C PRO A 58 -8.01 0.16 19.49
N ASP A 59 -9.21 -0.26 19.90
CA ASP A 59 -10.20 -0.93 19.04
C ASP A 59 -10.82 -0.04 17.93
N ASP A 60 -10.66 1.28 18.01
CA ASP A 60 -11.38 2.22 17.13
C ASP A 60 -10.56 2.76 15.95
N ARG A 61 -9.27 2.42 15.82
CA ARG A 61 -8.39 2.93 14.75
C ARG A 61 -8.56 2.14 13.44
N PRO A 62 -8.37 2.78 12.27
CA PRO A 62 -8.30 2.04 11.01
C PRO A 62 -7.14 1.03 11.06
N VAL A 63 -7.38 -0.17 10.53
CA VAL A 63 -6.43 -1.29 10.57
C VAL A 63 -5.92 -1.59 9.17
N VAL A 64 -4.60 -1.60 8.98
CA VAL A 64 -3.96 -2.06 7.74
C VAL A 64 -3.34 -3.43 7.99
N THR A 65 -3.83 -4.44 7.27
CA THR A 65 -3.25 -5.78 7.28
C THR A 65 -2.00 -5.80 6.41
N ILE A 66 -0.87 -6.25 6.94
CA ILE A 66 0.42 -6.35 6.25
C ILE A 66 1.01 -7.76 6.40
N LEU A 67 1.92 -8.17 5.53
CA LEU A 67 2.70 -9.39 5.75
C LEU A 67 3.70 -9.15 6.89
N ALA A 68 4.02 -10.18 7.69
CA ALA A 68 4.95 -10.02 8.81
C ALA A 68 6.39 -9.67 8.36
N CYS A 69 6.76 -10.04 7.13
CA CYS A 69 8.02 -9.63 6.51
C CYS A 69 7.98 -8.25 5.83
N GLU A 70 6.84 -7.56 5.88
CA GLU A 70 6.59 -6.32 5.15
C GLU A 70 6.70 -5.10 6.07
N THR A 71 7.14 -3.98 5.50
CA THR A 71 7.09 -2.68 6.17
C THR A 71 6.57 -1.61 5.23
N LEU A 72 5.76 -0.70 5.76
CA LEU A 72 5.27 0.50 5.09
C LEU A 72 5.94 1.74 5.68
N ALA A 73 6.24 2.74 4.86
CA ALA A 73 6.64 4.04 5.39
C ALA A 73 5.44 4.73 6.05
N ASN A 74 5.62 5.52 7.11
CA ASN A 74 4.51 6.25 7.75
C ASN A 74 3.72 7.11 6.75
N ARG A 75 4.42 7.74 5.79
CA ARG A 75 3.78 8.53 4.72
C ARG A 75 2.90 7.70 3.78
N ALA A 76 3.15 6.40 3.65
CA ALA A 76 2.32 5.50 2.86
C ALA A 76 0.93 5.28 3.48
N LEU A 77 0.73 5.64 4.75
CA LEU A 77 -0.54 5.52 5.46
C LEU A 77 -1.40 6.79 5.35
N LEU A 78 -0.89 7.87 4.73
CA LEU A 78 -1.65 9.12 4.55
C LEU A 78 -3.00 8.93 3.84
N PRO A 79 -3.15 8.06 2.82
CA PRO A 79 -4.46 7.82 2.20
C PRO A 79 -5.51 7.29 3.18
N VAL A 80 -5.09 6.42 4.10
CA VAL A 80 -5.97 5.84 5.12
C VAL A 80 -6.43 6.91 6.09
N LEU A 81 -5.51 7.80 6.49
CA LEU A 81 -5.81 8.94 7.36
C LEU A 81 -6.71 9.97 6.69
N ALA A 82 -6.43 10.31 5.43
CA ALA A 82 -7.20 11.27 4.65
C ALA A 82 -8.62 10.78 4.36
N ALA A 83 -8.83 9.47 4.24
CA ALA A 83 -10.16 8.90 4.09
C ALA A 83 -11.06 9.14 5.31
N ALA A 84 -10.48 9.40 6.50
CA ALA A 84 -11.19 9.58 7.77
C ALA A 84 -12.26 8.51 8.06
N ALA A 85 -12.08 7.31 7.49
CA ALA A 85 -13.06 6.24 7.49
C ALA A 85 -12.55 5.08 8.36
N PRO A 86 -13.28 4.69 9.42
CA PRO A 86 -13.00 3.45 10.12
C PRO A 86 -13.12 2.30 9.12
N GLY A 87 -12.11 1.41 9.09
CA GLY A 87 -12.06 0.41 8.05
C GLY A 87 -10.90 -0.56 8.19
N ARG A 88 -11.03 -1.67 7.47
CA ARG A 88 -9.99 -2.70 7.32
C ARG A 88 -9.42 -2.60 5.93
N TYR A 89 -8.15 -2.21 5.88
CA TYR A 89 -7.35 -2.08 4.69
C TYR A 89 -6.34 -3.23 4.62
N MET A 90 -5.74 -3.41 3.46
CA MET A 90 -4.59 -4.31 3.30
C MET A 90 -3.50 -3.69 2.45
N SER A 91 -2.26 -4.13 2.66
CA SER A 91 -1.16 -3.82 1.76
C SER A 91 -1.31 -4.54 0.42
N ARG A 92 -0.59 -4.06 -0.59
CA ARG A 92 -0.44 -4.77 -1.86
C ARG A 92 0.15 -6.16 -1.66
N GLY A 93 1.12 -6.31 -0.75
CA GLY A 93 1.73 -7.58 -0.41
C GLY A 93 0.71 -8.62 0.04
N VAL A 94 -0.19 -8.26 0.95
CA VAL A 94 -1.29 -9.12 1.41
C VAL A 94 -2.27 -9.42 0.28
N PHE A 95 -2.65 -8.42 -0.50
CA PHE A 95 -3.56 -8.60 -1.63
C PHE A 95 -3.00 -9.60 -2.64
N VAL A 96 -1.77 -9.40 -3.09
CA VAL A 96 -1.07 -10.26 -4.05
C VAL A 96 -0.89 -11.68 -3.49
N ALA A 97 -0.52 -11.80 -2.21
CA ALA A 97 -0.37 -13.10 -1.56
C ALA A 97 -1.67 -13.92 -1.55
N ARG A 98 -2.84 -13.26 -1.43
CA ARG A 98 -4.16 -13.90 -1.48
C ARG A 98 -4.64 -14.21 -2.90
N HIS A 99 -4.25 -13.40 -3.88
CA HIS A 99 -4.70 -13.54 -5.28
C HIS A 99 -3.79 -14.44 -6.13
N ARG A 100 -2.56 -14.74 -5.67
CA ARG A 100 -1.58 -15.51 -6.46
C ARG A 100 -1.95 -16.98 -6.71
N SER A 101 -3.01 -17.49 -6.11
CA SER A 101 -3.46 -18.87 -6.29
C SER A 101 -4.22 -19.14 -7.60
N SER A 102 -4.43 -18.16 -8.50
CA SER A 102 -5.33 -18.38 -9.66
C SER A 102 -5.08 -17.65 -11.01
N GLY A 103 -4.01 -16.86 -11.26
CA GLY A 103 -3.96 -16.13 -12.55
C GLY A 103 -2.66 -15.48 -13.02
N ASN A 104 -2.72 -14.91 -14.23
CA ASN A 104 -1.66 -14.17 -14.93
C ASN A 104 -1.34 -12.85 -14.20
N VAL A 105 -0.09 -12.36 -14.26
CA VAL A 105 0.34 -11.05 -13.73
C VAL A 105 -0.60 -9.92 -14.16
N SER A 106 -1.11 -9.95 -15.39
CA SER A 106 -2.05 -8.94 -15.89
C SER A 106 -3.36 -8.90 -15.10
N ASP A 107 -3.87 -10.05 -14.68
CA ASP A 107 -5.11 -10.16 -13.91
C ASP A 107 -4.90 -9.63 -12.50
N VAL A 108 -3.76 -9.97 -11.88
CA VAL A 108 -3.38 -9.46 -10.56
C VAL A 108 -3.25 -7.94 -10.58
N LEU A 109 -2.59 -7.37 -11.62
CA LEU A 109 -2.47 -5.92 -11.78
C LEU A 109 -3.83 -5.25 -11.96
N THR A 110 -4.72 -5.84 -12.76
CA THR A 110 -6.06 -5.28 -13.01
C THR A 110 -6.93 -5.32 -11.76
N ALA A 111 -6.92 -6.44 -11.04
CA ALA A 111 -7.63 -6.59 -9.78
C ALA A 111 -7.10 -5.62 -8.72
N LEU A 112 -5.78 -5.46 -8.66
CA LEU A 112 -5.14 -4.53 -7.73
C LEU A 112 -5.44 -3.06 -8.06
N ASP A 113 -5.40 -2.66 -9.33
CA ASP A 113 -5.79 -1.30 -9.76
C ASP A 113 -7.23 -0.98 -9.38
N THR A 114 -8.13 -1.96 -9.55
CA THR A 114 -9.53 -1.84 -9.13
C THR A 114 -9.64 -1.66 -7.62
N ALA A 115 -8.92 -2.48 -6.84
CA ALA A 115 -8.94 -2.45 -5.38
C ALA A 115 -8.31 -1.18 -4.77
N GLU A 116 -7.52 -0.44 -5.55
CA GLU A 116 -6.93 0.84 -5.20
C GLU A 116 -7.73 2.05 -5.68
N SER A 117 -8.70 1.85 -6.58
CA SER A 117 -9.41 2.94 -7.25
C SER A 117 -10.18 3.86 -6.30
N TRP A 118 -10.46 3.44 -5.06
CA TRP A 118 -11.03 4.30 -4.02
C TRP A 118 -10.19 5.55 -3.73
N ALA A 119 -8.88 5.52 -3.99
CA ALA A 119 -7.98 6.66 -3.80
C ALA A 119 -7.86 7.56 -5.04
N ASP A 120 -8.66 7.31 -6.09
CA ASP A 120 -8.73 8.21 -7.23
C ASP A 120 -9.63 9.42 -6.95
N PRO A 121 -9.34 10.60 -7.55
CA PRO A 121 -10.14 11.80 -7.36
C PRO A 121 -11.63 11.58 -7.67
N GLY A 122 -12.50 12.10 -6.80
CA GLY A 122 -13.96 12.06 -7.01
C GLY A 122 -14.61 10.70 -6.73
N ARG A 123 -13.88 9.71 -6.22
CA ARG A 123 -14.45 8.42 -5.80
C ARG A 123 -15.01 8.49 -4.38
N SER A 124 -16.05 7.70 -4.13
CA SER A 124 -16.53 7.42 -2.78
C SER A 124 -15.42 6.72 -1.98
N GLY A 125 -15.41 6.95 -0.66
CA GLY A 125 -14.39 6.41 0.25
C GLY A 125 -14.21 4.88 0.17
N PRO A 126 -13.20 4.35 0.90
CA PRO A 126 -12.79 2.96 0.78
C PRO A 126 -13.92 1.97 1.09
N SER A 127 -14.04 0.93 0.26
CA SER A 127 -14.92 -0.22 0.51
C SER A 127 -14.25 -1.23 1.46
N ALA A 128 -15.03 -2.19 1.97
CA ALA A 128 -14.46 -3.31 2.73
C ALA A 128 -13.39 -4.03 1.90
N GLY A 129 -12.18 -4.17 2.44
CA GLY A 129 -11.05 -4.80 1.73
C GLY A 129 -10.28 -3.87 0.78
N ALA A 130 -10.40 -2.55 0.94
CA ALA A 130 -9.59 -1.58 0.21
C ALA A 130 -8.09 -1.85 0.33
N VAL A 131 -7.37 -1.67 -0.78
CA VAL A 131 -5.91 -1.82 -0.81
C VAL A 131 -5.26 -0.45 -0.69
N VAL A 132 -4.28 -0.32 0.20
CA VAL A 132 -3.50 0.91 0.34
C VAL A 132 -2.62 1.08 -0.90
N PRO A 133 -2.72 2.20 -1.64
CA PRO A 133 -1.94 2.43 -2.87
C PRO A 133 -0.51 2.82 -2.53
N ALA A 134 0.27 1.87 -2.02
CA ALA A 134 1.60 2.09 -1.50
C ALA A 134 2.56 0.97 -1.89
N SER A 135 3.78 1.35 -2.29
CA SER A 135 4.87 0.40 -2.39
C SER A 135 5.29 -0.10 -1.01
N THR A 136 5.86 -1.29 -1.02
CA THR A 136 6.15 -2.06 0.17
C THR A 136 7.63 -2.45 0.16
N ARG A 137 8.19 -2.82 1.30
CA ARG A 137 9.59 -3.25 1.42
C ARG A 137 9.68 -4.41 2.39
N VAL A 138 10.72 -5.23 2.22
CA VAL A 138 11.09 -6.21 3.25
C VAL A 138 11.45 -5.44 4.52
N ALA A 139 11.06 -5.98 5.67
CA ALA A 139 11.50 -5.46 6.96
C ALA A 139 13.03 -5.37 6.99
N ASN A 140 13.55 -4.23 7.45
CA ASN A 140 14.98 -3.90 7.50
C ASN A 140 15.67 -3.66 6.13
N GLU A 141 14.92 -3.60 5.03
CA GLU A 141 15.47 -3.23 3.71
C GLU A 141 15.06 -1.82 3.27
N VAL A 142 15.92 -1.19 2.47
CA VAL A 142 15.68 0.14 1.88
C VAL A 142 14.92 0.03 0.56
N THR A 143 15.17 -1.04 -0.20
CA THR A 143 14.59 -1.22 -1.54
C THR A 143 13.10 -1.53 -1.43
N SER A 144 12.28 -0.69 -2.04
CA SER A 144 10.85 -0.94 -2.16
C SER A 144 10.51 -1.67 -3.45
N HIS A 145 9.54 -2.55 -3.38
CA HIS A 145 8.92 -3.18 -4.54
C HIS A 145 7.41 -2.91 -4.53
N PHE A 146 6.87 -2.54 -5.69
CA PHE A 146 5.54 -1.94 -5.76
C PHE A 146 4.39 -2.92 -5.53
N LEU A 147 4.58 -4.25 -5.68
CA LEU A 147 3.53 -5.26 -5.54
C LEU A 147 3.61 -6.10 -4.26
N SER A 148 4.82 -6.35 -3.78
CA SER A 148 5.08 -7.30 -2.70
C SER A 148 6.48 -7.03 -2.15
N PRO A 149 6.74 -7.24 -0.85
CA PRO A 149 8.09 -7.16 -0.29
C PRO A 149 9.05 -8.15 -0.95
N HIS A 150 8.55 -9.22 -1.59
CA HIS A 150 9.41 -10.21 -2.23
C HIS A 150 9.59 -9.91 -3.72
N PRO A 151 10.78 -9.44 -4.15
CA PRO A 151 11.05 -9.14 -5.54
C PRO A 151 10.86 -10.37 -6.44
N SER A 152 10.64 -10.12 -7.72
CA SER A 152 10.46 -11.12 -8.76
C SER A 152 11.09 -10.57 -10.02
N PRO A 153 12.13 -11.21 -10.59
CA PRO A 153 12.83 -10.69 -11.77
C PRO A 153 11.90 -10.37 -12.95
N GLU A 154 10.84 -11.16 -13.11
CA GLU A 154 9.77 -10.96 -14.11
C GLU A 154 9.04 -9.61 -14.00
N LEU A 155 9.14 -8.93 -12.84
CA LEU A 155 8.46 -7.68 -12.53
C LEU A 155 9.44 -6.50 -12.41
N ASP A 156 10.75 -6.71 -12.60
CA ASP A 156 11.77 -5.67 -12.40
C ASP A 156 11.58 -4.48 -13.35
N ASP A 157 11.20 -4.74 -14.60
CA ASP A 157 10.89 -3.70 -15.58
C ASP A 157 9.68 -2.87 -15.16
N LEU A 158 8.65 -3.52 -14.62
CA LEU A 158 7.45 -2.84 -14.11
C LEU A 158 7.76 -2.08 -12.83
N ASN A 159 8.58 -2.61 -11.93
CA ASN A 159 9.00 -1.92 -10.71
C ASN A 159 9.86 -0.69 -11.04
N THR A 160 10.72 -0.79 -12.05
CA THR A 160 11.51 0.34 -12.55
C THR A 160 10.62 1.42 -13.18
N LEU A 161 9.64 1.01 -14.01
CA LEU A 161 8.65 1.91 -14.57
C LEU A 161 7.85 2.61 -13.45
N TYR A 162 7.37 1.85 -12.48
CA TYR A 162 6.64 2.34 -11.32
C TYR A 162 7.41 3.42 -10.57
N ALA A 163 8.66 3.12 -10.19
CA ALA A 163 9.51 4.03 -9.44
C ALA A 163 9.77 5.33 -10.21
N ARG A 164 10.08 5.23 -11.51
CA ARG A 164 10.30 6.39 -12.39
C ARG A 164 9.06 7.27 -12.50
N VAL A 165 7.90 6.67 -12.74
CA VAL A 165 6.63 7.42 -12.89
C VAL A 165 6.23 8.06 -11.58
N ARG A 166 6.32 7.34 -10.45
CA ARG A 166 6.03 7.87 -9.11
C ARG A 166 6.94 9.05 -8.78
N TYR A 167 8.24 8.95 -9.06
CA TYR A 167 9.20 10.01 -8.81
C TYR A 167 8.95 11.25 -9.68
N ALA A 168 8.76 11.07 -10.98
CA ALA A 168 8.41 12.14 -11.90
C ALA A 168 7.09 12.82 -11.46
N ALA A 169 6.14 12.03 -10.98
CA ALA A 169 4.87 12.49 -10.50
C ALA A 169 4.98 13.42 -9.28
N VAL A 170 5.68 12.97 -8.25
CA VAL A 170 5.95 13.77 -7.05
C VAL A 170 6.71 15.05 -7.41
N ARG A 171 7.70 14.97 -8.31
CA ARG A 171 8.50 16.13 -8.73
C ARG A 171 7.70 17.18 -9.49
N ALA A 172 6.73 16.75 -10.29
CA ALA A 172 5.86 17.66 -11.02
C ALA A 172 4.77 18.27 -10.13
N GLY A 173 4.61 17.80 -8.89
CA GLY A 173 3.49 18.18 -8.02
C GLY A 173 2.14 17.73 -8.59
N LEU A 174 2.13 16.61 -9.32
CA LEU A 174 1.08 16.19 -10.26
C LEU A 174 -0.36 16.43 -9.81
#